data_AF-A0A6A3LIT5-F1
#
_entry.id   AF-A0A6A3LIT5-F1
#
_cell.length_a   1.000
_cell.length_b   1.000
_cell.length_c   1.000
_cell.angle_alpha   90.00
_cell.angle_beta   90.00
_cell.angle_gamma   90.00
#
_symmetry.space_group_name_H-M   'P 1'
#
loop_
_entity.id
_entity.type
_entity.pdbx_description
1 polymer ?
#
loop_
_entity_poly.entity_id
_entity_poly.type
_entity_poly.pdbx_seq_one_letter_code
_entity_poly.pdbx_strand_id
1 'polypeptide(L)'
;MLLPLLLVLLVAAARAPARAEAKCVMTQTCVNPDNVPDYDQCIPEAHKEPVDPQPMTGDGWPSVIGGGNCTNASDCNSKGQCINGACTCRKDGMAAGPHCGQFAIQCPAYKANACCSWQQNQAMAENFKLLASVFAKNSAGGCDACAANLMNLWCGLVCSPEQDQFMQMAHAWPSINYRPDPMTGEEKVKVLEVDVALAKDLTCAVFDSCKNTAMASMAAAMKSSLGFLNYQMQVGAVGHGEYITMRFNASKDKSFDHDVLKCSNYSEVVDMRETLPTQAQLLESIASKSTDDKQCPCGACRATCDAHTSGGSHIHVVDDPISMFSGFSTKLVATAYGALLILAFFWTKWKNQ
;
A
#
# COMPACT_ATOMS: atom_id res chain seq x y z
N MET A 1 -35.16 21.09 45.93
CA MET A 1 -34.82 21.66 44.61
C MET A 1 -33.75 20.83 43.88
N LEU A 2 -33.93 19.50 43.76
CA LEU A 2 -32.93 18.59 43.17
C LEU A 2 -33.48 17.72 42.02
N LEU A 3 -34.79 17.84 41.73
CA LEU A 3 -35.45 17.06 40.69
C LEU A 3 -35.26 17.56 39.24
N PRO A 4 -35.08 18.87 38.94
CA PRO A 4 -35.02 19.31 37.55
C PRO A 4 -33.64 19.12 36.90
N LEU A 5 -32.56 18.96 37.69
CA LEU A 5 -31.22 18.71 37.16
C LEU A 5 -31.03 17.26 36.67
N LEU A 6 -31.73 16.29 37.27
CA LEU A 6 -31.60 14.88 36.90
C LEU A 6 -32.24 14.59 35.53
N LEU A 7 -33.32 15.30 35.17
CA LEU A 7 -33.97 15.11 33.86
C LEU A 7 -33.17 15.70 32.70
N VAL A 8 -32.39 16.77 32.91
CA VAL A 8 -31.54 17.35 31.85
C VAL A 8 -30.33 16.47 31.56
N LEU A 9 -29.80 15.75 32.56
CA LEU A 9 -28.70 14.80 32.38
C LEU A 9 -29.13 13.49 31.69
N LEU A 10 -30.41 13.10 31.77
CA LEU A 10 -30.92 11.89 31.10
C LEU A 10 -31.26 12.10 29.62
N VAL A 11 -31.52 13.34 29.17
CA VAL A 11 -31.80 13.63 27.76
C VAL A 11 -30.51 13.84 26.94
N ALA A 12 -29.38 14.10 27.58
CA ALA A 12 -28.07 14.23 26.91
C ALA A 12 -27.36 12.88 26.64
N ALA A 13 -27.85 11.77 27.19
CA ALA A 13 -27.21 10.45 27.07
C ALA A 13 -27.72 9.58 25.90
N ALA A 14 -28.65 10.08 25.09
CA ALA A 14 -29.32 9.28 24.05
C ALA A 14 -29.16 9.85 22.63
N ARG A 15 -27.95 10.33 22.29
CA ARG A 15 -27.49 10.44 20.89
C ARG A 15 -26.02 10.07 20.83
N ALA A 16 -25.71 8.81 21.10
CA ALA A 16 -24.62 8.20 20.35
C ALA A 16 -24.98 8.38 18.87
N PRO A 17 -24.07 8.87 18.00
CA PRO A 17 -24.30 8.80 16.57
C PRO A 17 -24.67 7.36 16.27
N ALA A 18 -25.80 7.14 15.58
CA ALA A 18 -26.11 5.82 15.05
C ALA A 18 -24.84 5.35 14.36
N ARG A 19 -24.23 4.24 14.84
CA ARG A 19 -23.15 3.59 14.11
C ARG A 19 -23.69 3.45 12.70
N ALA A 20 -23.07 4.14 11.75
CA ALA A 20 -23.38 3.96 10.35
C ALA A 20 -23.34 2.45 10.11
N GLU A 21 -24.44 1.88 9.62
CA GLU A 21 -24.47 0.45 9.36
C GLU A 21 -23.38 0.18 8.33
N ALA A 22 -22.42 -0.66 8.70
CA ALA A 22 -21.32 -1.00 7.83
C ALA A 22 -21.86 -1.80 6.63
N LYS A 23 -21.70 -1.31 5.40
CA LYS A 23 -22.14 -2.01 4.19
C LYS A 23 -21.04 -2.14 3.13
N CYS A 24 -21.16 -3.22 2.37
CA CYS A 24 -20.34 -3.57 1.23
C CYS A 24 -20.99 -3.11 -0.07
N VAL A 25 -20.22 -2.46 -0.95
CA VAL A 25 -20.74 -1.88 -2.20
C VAL A 25 -20.37 -2.69 -3.45
N MET A 26 -19.35 -3.53 -3.35
CA MET A 26 -18.89 -4.37 -4.45
C MET A 26 -18.36 -5.72 -3.96
N THR A 27 -18.28 -6.68 -4.87
CA THR A 27 -17.70 -8.00 -4.63
C THR A 27 -17.02 -8.53 -5.89
N GLN A 28 -16.31 -9.64 -5.79
CA GLN A 28 -15.81 -10.37 -6.96
C GLN A 28 -15.92 -11.87 -6.68
N THR A 29 -16.56 -12.61 -7.58
CA THR A 29 -16.92 -14.02 -7.37
C THR A 29 -16.09 -15.00 -8.21
N CYS A 30 -15.23 -14.46 -9.06
CA CYS A 30 -14.35 -15.18 -9.97
C CYS A 30 -12.89 -15.08 -9.52
N VAL A 31 -12.05 -15.99 -10.02
CA VAL A 31 -10.59 -15.92 -9.83
C VAL A 31 -9.96 -15.70 -11.20
N ASN A 32 -9.05 -14.75 -11.30
CA ASN A 32 -8.17 -14.57 -12.47
C ASN A 32 -6.76 -15.03 -12.11
N PRO A 33 -6.48 -16.35 -12.11
CA PRO A 33 -5.16 -16.86 -11.76
C PRO A 33 -4.14 -16.35 -12.79
N ASP A 34 -2.92 -16.03 -12.32
CA ASP A 34 -1.81 -15.55 -13.13
C ASP A 34 -1.96 -14.12 -13.71
N ASN A 35 -3.01 -13.39 -13.30
CA ASN A 35 -3.29 -12.03 -13.74
C ASN A 35 -3.28 -11.90 -15.27
N VAL A 36 -3.77 -12.93 -15.96
CA VAL A 36 -3.92 -12.91 -17.42
C VAL A 36 -5.01 -11.89 -17.73
N PRO A 37 -4.83 -11.00 -18.71
CA PRO A 37 -5.89 -10.08 -19.11
C PRO A 37 -7.18 -10.81 -19.57
N ASP A 38 -8.11 -11.09 -18.65
CA ASP A 38 -9.43 -11.67 -18.92
C ASP A 38 -10.52 -10.70 -18.49
N TYR A 39 -10.75 -9.78 -19.41
CA TYR A 39 -11.52 -8.55 -19.26
C TYR A 39 -13.04 -8.73 -19.22
N ASP A 40 -13.54 -9.94 -19.42
CA ASP A 40 -14.98 -10.21 -19.49
C ASP A 40 -15.45 -11.30 -18.53
N GLN A 41 -14.58 -12.23 -18.14
CA GLN A 41 -14.96 -13.36 -17.28
C GLN A 41 -14.78 -13.06 -15.80
N CYS A 42 -13.83 -12.18 -15.44
CA CYS A 42 -13.51 -11.95 -14.04
C CYS A 42 -13.40 -10.48 -13.61
N ILE A 43 -14.55 -9.81 -13.58
CA ILE A 43 -14.68 -8.40 -13.22
C ILE A 43 -15.40 -8.31 -11.87
N PRO A 44 -14.97 -7.41 -10.99
CA PRO A 44 -15.73 -7.04 -9.81
C PRO A 44 -17.11 -6.49 -10.15
N GLU A 45 -18.06 -6.78 -9.29
CA GLU A 45 -19.47 -6.52 -9.48
C GLU A 45 -19.96 -5.53 -8.41
N ALA A 46 -20.67 -4.49 -8.84
CA ALA A 46 -21.41 -3.63 -7.93
C ALA A 46 -22.60 -4.39 -7.35
N HIS A 47 -22.80 -4.30 -6.03
CA HIS A 47 -24.08 -4.68 -5.45
C HIS A 47 -25.17 -3.69 -5.88
N LYS A 48 -26.35 -4.22 -6.20
CA LYS A 48 -27.53 -3.38 -6.53
C LYS A 48 -27.93 -2.51 -5.34
N GLU A 49 -27.85 -3.07 -4.15
CA GLU A 49 -28.04 -2.42 -2.86
C GLU A 49 -26.89 -2.86 -1.95
N PRO A 50 -26.30 -1.97 -1.14
CA PRO A 50 -25.20 -2.35 -0.25
C PRO A 50 -25.59 -3.51 0.68
N VAL A 51 -24.69 -4.49 0.81
CA VAL A 51 -24.94 -5.73 1.58
C VAL A 51 -24.17 -5.75 2.89
N ASP A 52 -24.62 -6.58 3.84
CA ASP A 52 -23.93 -6.70 5.13
C ASP A 52 -22.59 -7.46 4.98
N PRO A 53 -21.52 -7.00 5.65
CA PRO A 53 -20.23 -7.68 5.66
C PRO A 53 -20.34 -9.08 6.27
N GLN A 54 -19.51 -10.00 5.77
CA GLN A 54 -19.52 -11.40 6.18
C GLN A 54 -18.18 -11.79 6.82
N PRO A 55 -18.16 -12.76 7.75
CA PRO A 55 -16.92 -13.29 8.30
C PRO A 55 -16.13 -14.05 7.22
N MET A 56 -14.80 -13.99 7.28
CA MET A 56 -13.88 -14.74 6.40
C MET A 56 -13.80 -16.21 6.81
N THR A 57 -14.92 -16.92 6.72
CA THR A 57 -15.09 -18.31 7.15
C THR A 57 -15.96 -19.08 6.15
N GLY A 58 -15.88 -20.42 6.16
CA GLY A 58 -16.64 -21.27 5.26
C GLY A 58 -15.86 -21.67 4.00
N ASP A 59 -16.58 -22.06 2.95
CA ASP A 59 -15.99 -22.59 1.73
C ASP A 59 -15.07 -21.56 1.04
N GLY A 60 -13.89 -22.01 0.63
CA GLY A 60 -12.85 -21.18 0.02
C GLY A 60 -11.91 -20.48 1.02
N TRP A 61 -12.36 -20.21 2.24
CA TRP A 61 -11.52 -19.61 3.29
C TRP A 61 -10.68 -20.66 4.04
N PRO A 62 -9.46 -20.31 4.49
CA PRO A 62 -8.64 -21.21 5.27
C PRO A 62 -9.15 -21.34 6.71
N SER A 63 -9.43 -22.57 7.15
CA SER A 63 -9.78 -22.87 8.54
C SER A 63 -8.57 -23.17 9.42
N VAL A 64 -7.48 -23.66 8.83
CA VAL A 64 -6.22 -24.03 9.49
C VAL A 64 -5.02 -23.67 8.61
N ILE A 65 -3.82 -23.68 9.17
CA ILE A 65 -2.56 -23.52 8.43
C ILE A 65 -1.75 -24.81 8.59
N GLY A 66 -1.78 -25.67 7.57
CA GLY A 66 -1.16 -26.99 7.61
C GLY A 66 -1.88 -27.99 8.53
N GLY A 67 -1.21 -29.10 8.84
CA GLY A 67 -1.69 -30.14 9.74
C GLY A 67 -2.53 -31.25 9.09
N GLY A 68 -2.82 -31.16 7.79
CA GLY A 68 -3.45 -32.25 7.04
C GLY A 68 -2.51 -33.45 6.88
N ASN A 69 -3.06 -34.66 6.90
CA ASN A 69 -2.27 -35.88 6.78
C ASN A 69 -1.59 -35.97 5.40
N CYS A 70 -0.35 -36.45 5.36
CA CYS A 70 0.39 -36.63 4.12
C CYS A 70 1.30 -37.85 4.18
N THR A 71 1.61 -38.37 3.01
CA THR A 71 2.64 -39.41 2.78
C THR A 71 3.85 -38.84 2.07
N ASN A 72 3.64 -37.84 1.22
CA ASN A 72 4.65 -37.21 0.40
C ASN A 72 4.36 -35.70 0.25
N ALA A 73 5.30 -34.96 -0.36
CA ALA A 73 5.14 -33.51 -0.52
C ALA A 73 4.04 -33.09 -1.51
N SER A 74 3.66 -33.94 -2.47
CA SER A 74 2.56 -33.62 -3.40
C SER A 74 1.20 -33.61 -2.71
N ASP A 75 1.02 -34.36 -1.62
CA ASP A 75 -0.17 -34.31 -0.76
C ASP A 75 -0.35 -32.92 -0.10
N CYS A 76 0.69 -32.07 -0.14
CA CYS A 76 0.68 -30.69 0.36
C CYS A 76 0.67 -29.66 -0.80
N ASN A 77 0.04 -30.00 -1.93
CA ASN A 77 -0.16 -29.15 -3.11
C ASN A 77 1.13 -28.55 -3.70
N SER A 78 2.29 -29.16 -3.47
CA SER A 78 3.62 -28.60 -3.80
C SER A 78 3.92 -27.24 -3.14
N LYS A 79 3.02 -26.74 -2.29
CA LYS A 79 3.09 -25.48 -1.53
C LYS A 79 3.50 -25.72 -0.08
N GLY A 80 3.86 -26.95 0.27
CA GLY A 80 4.32 -27.35 1.59
C GLY A 80 5.26 -28.55 1.55
N GLN A 81 5.66 -29.00 2.73
CA GLN A 81 6.44 -30.22 2.94
C GLN A 81 5.64 -31.19 3.80
N CYS A 82 5.81 -32.48 3.56
CA CYS A 82 5.27 -33.51 4.44
C CYS A 82 6.29 -33.84 5.52
N ILE A 83 5.98 -33.48 6.77
CA ILE A 83 6.86 -33.68 7.92
C ILE A 83 6.12 -34.53 8.95
N ASN A 84 6.68 -35.68 9.31
CA ASN A 84 6.08 -36.61 10.28
C ASN A 84 4.62 -36.99 9.97
N GLY A 85 4.29 -37.13 8.68
CA GLY A 85 2.93 -37.46 8.24
C GLY A 85 1.94 -36.29 8.26
N ALA A 86 2.39 -35.06 8.50
CA ALA A 86 1.55 -33.85 8.47
C ALA A 86 2.10 -32.77 7.53
N CYS A 87 1.22 -32.10 6.80
CA CYS A 87 1.58 -31.01 5.90
C CYS A 87 2.01 -29.76 6.68
N THR A 88 3.19 -29.25 6.36
CA THR A 88 3.69 -27.96 6.83
C THR A 88 3.76 -27.00 5.64
N CYS A 89 2.91 -25.98 5.64
CA CYS A 89 2.83 -25.02 4.53
C CYS A 89 4.02 -24.07 4.50
N ARG A 90 4.35 -23.59 3.30
CA ARG A 90 5.35 -22.53 3.12
C ARG A 90 4.92 -21.29 3.90
N LYS A 91 5.88 -20.65 4.57
CA LYS A 91 5.69 -19.36 5.24
C LYS A 91 5.90 -18.22 4.25
N ASP A 92 5.15 -18.23 3.17
CA ASP A 92 5.25 -17.26 2.07
C ASP A 92 4.09 -16.25 2.05
N GLY A 93 3.21 -16.32 3.06
CA GLY A 93 2.06 -15.43 3.21
C GLY A 93 0.90 -15.78 2.28
N MET A 94 1.06 -16.77 1.40
CA MET A 94 0.04 -17.19 0.46
C MET A 94 -0.54 -18.55 0.83
N ALA A 95 0.26 -19.54 1.20
CA ALA A 95 -0.23 -20.91 1.38
C ALA A 95 -0.91 -21.14 2.75
N ALA A 96 -2.13 -21.70 2.74
CA ALA A 96 -2.89 -22.10 3.91
C ALA A 96 -3.79 -23.33 3.65
N GLY A 97 -4.59 -23.70 4.65
CA GLY A 97 -5.43 -24.89 4.64
C GLY A 97 -4.68 -26.15 5.11
N PRO A 98 -5.40 -27.26 5.36
CA PRO A 98 -4.81 -28.48 5.91
C PRO A 98 -3.72 -29.06 4.98
N HIS A 99 -3.91 -28.94 3.67
CA HIS A 99 -3.00 -29.46 2.64
C HIS A 99 -2.30 -28.35 1.83
N CYS A 100 -2.25 -27.11 2.35
CA CYS A 100 -1.59 -25.97 1.67
C CYS A 100 -2.20 -25.60 0.30
N GLY A 101 -3.46 -25.99 0.05
CA GLY A 101 -4.19 -25.75 -1.19
C GLY A 101 -5.03 -24.47 -1.19
N GLN A 102 -5.14 -23.78 -0.05
CA GLN A 102 -5.93 -22.56 0.11
C GLN A 102 -5.00 -21.34 0.25
N PHE A 103 -5.60 -20.14 0.20
CA PHE A 103 -4.88 -18.89 0.40
C PHE A 103 -5.02 -18.39 1.83
N ALA A 104 -3.91 -17.95 2.45
CA ALA A 104 -3.94 -17.33 3.76
C ALA A 104 -4.79 -16.05 3.74
N ILE A 105 -5.45 -15.75 4.86
CA ILE A 105 -6.22 -14.51 5.02
C ILE A 105 -5.24 -13.34 5.02
N GLN A 106 -5.30 -12.49 4.00
CA GLN A 106 -4.38 -11.37 3.84
C GLN A 106 -4.69 -10.22 4.77
N CYS A 107 -5.96 -9.98 5.10
CA CYS A 107 -6.40 -8.81 5.87
C CYS A 107 -7.03 -9.22 7.21
N PRO A 108 -6.22 -9.69 8.18
CA PRO A 108 -6.74 -10.25 9.44
C PRO A 108 -7.54 -9.25 10.28
N ALA A 109 -7.26 -7.94 10.15
CA ALA A 109 -8.05 -6.88 10.79
C ALA A 109 -9.56 -6.94 10.47
N TYR A 110 -9.94 -7.44 9.29
CA TYR A 110 -11.34 -7.55 8.86
C TYR A 110 -11.91 -8.96 8.95
N LYS A 111 -11.18 -9.93 9.53
CA LYS A 111 -11.55 -11.35 9.52
C LYS A 111 -12.97 -11.64 10.01
N ALA A 112 -13.44 -10.89 11.02
CA ALA A 112 -14.76 -11.10 11.61
C ALA A 112 -15.90 -10.53 10.76
N ASN A 113 -15.68 -9.43 10.04
CA ASN A 113 -16.67 -8.73 9.23
C ASN A 113 -15.93 -8.07 8.05
N ALA A 114 -16.05 -8.65 6.86
CA ALA A 114 -15.37 -8.18 5.65
C ALA A 114 -16.33 -8.08 4.47
N CYS A 115 -16.00 -7.16 3.56
CA CYS A 115 -16.68 -7.04 2.27
C CYS A 115 -16.04 -7.85 1.14
N CYS A 116 -14.85 -8.39 1.38
CA CYS A 116 -14.14 -9.15 0.37
C CYS A 116 -14.49 -10.64 0.38
N SER A 117 -14.52 -11.23 -0.80
CA SER A 117 -14.64 -12.68 -1.00
C SER A 117 -13.30 -13.41 -0.83
N TRP A 118 -13.34 -14.74 -0.78
CA TRP A 118 -12.11 -15.53 -0.74
C TRP A 118 -11.31 -15.40 -2.04
N GLN A 119 -11.98 -15.14 -3.16
CA GLN A 119 -11.38 -14.88 -4.47
C GLN A 119 -10.60 -13.56 -4.47
N GLN A 120 -11.19 -12.49 -3.91
CA GLN A 120 -10.49 -11.20 -3.73
C GLN A 120 -9.29 -11.35 -2.79
N ASN A 121 -9.43 -12.16 -1.74
CA ASN A 121 -8.32 -12.48 -0.85
C ASN A 121 -7.17 -13.22 -1.57
N GLN A 122 -7.50 -14.16 -2.46
CA GLN A 122 -6.50 -14.82 -3.31
C GLN A 122 -5.77 -13.81 -4.19
N ALA A 123 -6.50 -12.95 -4.91
CA ALA A 123 -5.91 -11.93 -5.77
C ALA A 123 -5.00 -10.97 -4.98
N MET A 124 -5.43 -10.55 -3.79
CA MET A 124 -4.58 -9.75 -2.90
C MET A 124 -3.32 -10.49 -2.45
N ALA A 125 -3.39 -11.78 -2.15
CA ALA A 125 -2.22 -12.55 -1.70
C ALA A 125 -1.12 -12.56 -2.77
N GLU A 126 -1.51 -12.76 -4.03
CA GLU A 126 -0.62 -12.75 -5.18
C GLU A 126 -0.06 -11.33 -5.43
N ASN A 127 -0.92 -10.30 -5.41
CA ASN A 127 -0.53 -8.91 -5.61
C ASN A 127 0.35 -8.36 -4.49
N PHE A 128 0.12 -8.74 -3.23
CA PHE A 128 0.94 -8.31 -2.10
C PHE A 128 2.35 -8.88 -2.15
N LYS A 129 2.53 -10.07 -2.72
CA LYS A 129 3.88 -10.60 -2.95
C LYS A 129 4.65 -9.75 -3.97
N LEU A 130 4.00 -9.31 -5.05
CA LEU A 130 4.59 -8.39 -6.01
C LEU A 130 4.89 -7.03 -5.37
N LEU A 131 3.93 -6.48 -4.63
CA LEU A 131 4.09 -5.21 -3.92
C LEU A 131 5.27 -5.26 -2.94
N ALA A 132 5.38 -6.33 -2.15
CA ALA A 132 6.51 -6.54 -1.24
C ALA A 132 7.84 -6.53 -1.99
N SER A 133 7.94 -7.21 -3.13
CA SER A 133 9.19 -7.25 -3.91
C SER A 133 9.65 -5.86 -4.40
N VAL A 134 8.70 -4.96 -4.66
CA VAL A 134 8.92 -3.63 -5.24
C VAL A 134 9.18 -2.57 -4.17
N PHE A 135 8.33 -2.52 -3.14
CA PHE A 135 8.31 -1.43 -2.16
C PHE A 135 8.96 -1.78 -0.82
N ALA A 136 9.05 -3.06 -0.45
CA ALA A 136 9.67 -3.46 0.80
C ALA A 136 11.20 -3.33 0.73
N LYS A 137 11.87 -3.49 1.87
CA LYS A 137 13.32 -3.44 1.98
C LYS A 137 13.94 -4.45 0.99
N ASN A 138 14.65 -3.91 0.02
CA ASN A 138 15.32 -4.67 -1.05
C ASN A 138 16.63 -3.96 -1.41
N SER A 139 17.43 -4.58 -2.29
CA SER A 139 18.71 -4.03 -2.72
C SER A 139 18.61 -2.72 -3.50
N ALA A 140 17.45 -2.40 -4.07
CA ALA A 140 17.23 -1.17 -4.82
C ALA A 140 16.95 0.04 -3.91
N GLY A 141 16.50 -0.17 -2.67
CA GLY A 141 16.19 0.90 -1.71
C GLY A 141 14.70 1.05 -1.44
N GLY A 142 14.06 0.00 -0.93
CA GLY A 142 12.68 0.04 -0.42
C GLY A 142 12.56 0.13 1.11
N CYS A 143 11.32 0.13 1.61
CA CYS A 143 10.95 0.37 2.99
C CYS A 143 9.75 -0.52 3.41
N ASP A 144 9.93 -1.37 4.42
CA ASP A 144 8.90 -2.30 4.88
C ASP A 144 7.65 -1.58 5.41
N ALA A 145 7.81 -0.42 6.06
CA ALA A 145 6.67 0.40 6.48
C ALA A 145 5.85 0.90 5.29
N CYS A 146 6.48 1.35 4.20
CA CYS A 146 5.79 1.73 2.97
C CYS A 146 4.99 0.56 2.38
N ALA A 147 5.64 -0.61 2.25
CA ALA A 147 4.97 -1.80 1.74
C ALA A 147 3.77 -2.21 2.60
N ALA A 148 3.92 -2.21 3.92
CA ALA A 148 2.83 -2.52 4.84
C ALA A 148 1.68 -1.50 4.76
N ASN A 149 1.98 -0.20 4.65
CA ASN A 149 0.97 0.86 4.49
C ASN A 149 0.18 0.70 3.19
N LEU A 150 0.84 0.35 2.09
CA LEU A 150 0.16 0.10 0.82
C LEU A 150 -0.71 -1.17 0.90
N MET A 151 -0.23 -2.25 1.51
CA MET A 151 -1.04 -3.45 1.71
C MET A 151 -2.25 -3.17 2.60
N ASN A 152 -2.08 -2.36 3.66
CA ASN A 152 -3.17 -1.94 4.52
C ASN A 152 -4.20 -1.08 3.79
N LEU A 153 -3.75 -0.15 2.94
CA LEU A 153 -4.63 0.63 2.08
C LEU A 153 -5.50 -0.30 1.22
N TRP A 154 -4.88 -1.25 0.52
CA TRP A 154 -5.62 -2.22 -0.30
C TRP A 154 -6.57 -3.11 0.52
N CYS A 155 -6.13 -3.59 1.69
CA CYS A 155 -7.00 -4.30 2.61
C CYS A 155 -8.23 -3.48 3.01
N GLY A 156 -8.05 -2.18 3.28
CA GLY A 156 -9.15 -1.28 3.63
C GLY A 156 -10.10 -1.05 2.46
N LEU A 157 -9.58 -0.77 1.27
CA LEU A 157 -10.43 -0.54 0.09
C LEU A 157 -11.24 -1.79 -0.28
N VAL A 158 -10.65 -2.98 -0.18
CA VAL A 158 -11.25 -4.22 -0.67
C VAL A 158 -12.08 -4.93 0.41
N CYS A 159 -11.64 -4.91 1.67
CA CYS A 159 -12.26 -5.72 2.73
C CYS A 159 -12.95 -4.91 3.83
N SER A 160 -12.79 -3.58 3.92
CA SER A 160 -13.41 -2.80 5.00
C SER A 160 -14.92 -3.03 5.04
N PRO A 161 -15.52 -3.26 6.22
CA PRO A 161 -16.96 -3.44 6.34
C PRO A 161 -17.74 -2.14 6.05
N GLU A 162 -17.07 -0.98 6.05
CA GLU A 162 -17.67 0.35 5.91
C GLU A 162 -17.41 0.95 4.50
N GLN A 163 -17.34 0.10 3.48
CA GLN A 163 -17.08 0.54 2.10
C GLN A 163 -18.05 1.62 1.63
N ASP A 164 -19.33 1.52 2.00
CA ASP A 164 -20.37 2.48 1.61
C ASP A 164 -20.15 3.91 2.12
N GLN A 165 -19.30 4.09 3.14
CA GLN A 165 -18.98 5.41 3.68
C GLN A 165 -18.00 6.19 2.79
N PHE A 166 -17.12 5.49 2.08
CA PHE A 166 -16.03 6.12 1.32
C PHE A 166 -15.94 5.70 -0.15
N MET A 167 -16.65 4.65 -0.56
CA MET A 167 -16.66 4.14 -1.92
C MET A 167 -18.05 4.28 -2.54
N GLN A 168 -18.10 4.87 -3.73
CA GLN A 168 -19.33 5.08 -4.48
C GLN A 168 -19.15 4.58 -5.91
N MET A 169 -20.20 4.01 -6.48
CA MET A 169 -20.23 3.65 -7.89
C MET A 169 -20.25 4.93 -8.74
N ALA A 170 -19.37 5.03 -9.74
CA ALA A 170 -19.32 6.22 -10.60
C ALA A 170 -20.58 6.33 -11.49
N HIS A 171 -21.20 5.19 -11.81
CA HIS A 171 -22.43 5.10 -12.60
C HIS A 171 -23.55 4.40 -11.82
N ALA A 172 -24.80 4.67 -12.19
CA ALA A 172 -25.96 3.97 -11.65
C ALA A 172 -25.91 2.46 -11.97
N TRP A 173 -26.52 1.65 -11.11
CA TRP A 173 -26.56 0.19 -11.33
C TRP A 173 -27.29 -0.17 -12.65
N PRO A 174 -26.77 -1.11 -13.46
CA PRO A 174 -25.50 -1.83 -13.29
C PRO A 174 -24.31 -0.92 -13.58
N SER A 175 -23.38 -0.77 -12.61
CA SER A 175 -22.26 0.20 -12.69
C SER A 175 -21.10 -0.25 -13.58
N ILE A 176 -21.42 -1.05 -14.60
CA ILE A 176 -20.47 -1.56 -15.58
C ILE A 176 -20.41 -0.56 -16.72
N ASN A 177 -19.21 -0.08 -17.02
CA ASN A 177 -18.91 0.73 -18.19
C ASN A 177 -18.01 -0.05 -19.16
N TYR A 178 -17.78 0.50 -20.35
CA TYR A 178 -16.90 -0.09 -21.36
C TYR A 178 -15.75 0.86 -21.70
N ARG A 179 -14.55 0.32 -21.86
CA ARG A 179 -13.32 1.03 -22.21
C ARG A 179 -12.57 0.27 -23.30
N PRO A 180 -11.81 0.97 -24.16
CA PRO A 180 -10.84 0.32 -25.03
C PRO A 180 -9.64 -0.16 -24.21
N ASP A 181 -9.20 -1.40 -24.43
CA ASP A 181 -7.96 -1.92 -23.88
C ASP A 181 -6.76 -1.58 -24.79
N PRO A 182 -5.80 -0.79 -24.31
CA PRO A 182 -4.60 -0.46 -25.09
C PRO A 182 -3.65 -1.64 -25.31
N MET A 183 -3.76 -2.74 -24.55
CA MET A 183 -2.86 -3.90 -24.63
C MET A 183 -3.32 -4.92 -25.68
N THR A 184 -4.60 -5.28 -25.69
CA THR A 184 -5.17 -6.24 -26.65
C THR A 184 -5.75 -5.57 -27.89
N GLY A 185 -6.09 -4.27 -27.81
CA GLY A 185 -6.79 -3.54 -28.86
C GLY A 185 -8.30 -3.77 -28.88
N GLU A 186 -8.85 -4.50 -27.90
CA GLU A 186 -10.29 -4.70 -27.75
C GLU A 186 -10.98 -3.38 -27.38
N GLU A 187 -11.91 -2.91 -28.21
CA GLU A 187 -12.54 -1.59 -28.03
C GLU A 187 -13.58 -1.55 -26.90
N LYS A 188 -14.05 -2.71 -26.42
CA LYS A 188 -15.15 -2.83 -25.46
C LYS A 188 -14.84 -3.83 -24.35
N VAL A 189 -13.89 -3.49 -23.50
CA VAL A 189 -13.64 -4.17 -22.24
C VAL A 189 -14.57 -3.61 -21.16
N LYS A 190 -15.30 -4.50 -20.46
CA LYS A 190 -16.11 -4.12 -19.31
C LYS A 190 -15.22 -3.67 -18.15
N VAL A 191 -15.63 -2.61 -17.47
CA VAL A 191 -14.98 -2.11 -16.27
C VAL A 191 -16.00 -1.69 -15.22
N LEU A 192 -15.73 -1.99 -13.96
CA LEU A 192 -16.42 -1.41 -12.82
C LEU A 192 -15.76 -0.08 -12.48
N GLU A 193 -16.49 1.04 -12.55
CA GLU A 193 -15.95 2.35 -12.20
C GLU A 193 -16.41 2.77 -10.81
N VAL A 194 -15.44 3.08 -9.94
CA VAL A 194 -15.71 3.47 -8.56
C VAL A 194 -14.99 4.76 -8.19
N ASP A 195 -15.66 5.63 -7.45
CA ASP A 195 -15.11 6.81 -6.80
C ASP A 195 -14.78 6.47 -5.35
N VAL A 196 -13.52 6.62 -4.96
CA VAL A 196 -13.03 6.33 -3.60
C VAL A 196 -12.54 7.61 -2.95
N ALA A 197 -13.16 7.97 -1.83
CA ALA A 197 -12.74 9.07 -0.99
C ALA A 197 -11.66 8.65 -0.01
N LEU A 198 -10.52 9.33 -0.03
CA LEU A 198 -9.42 9.12 0.92
C LEU A 198 -9.19 10.34 1.78
N ALA A 199 -8.92 10.11 3.07
CA ALA A 199 -8.55 11.19 3.97
C ALA A 199 -7.24 11.82 3.50
N LYS A 200 -7.16 13.15 3.58
CA LYS A 200 -5.97 13.90 3.15
C LYS A 200 -4.73 13.50 3.96
N ASP A 201 -4.89 13.38 5.28
CA ASP A 201 -3.79 13.04 6.18
C ASP A 201 -3.27 11.64 5.90
N LEU A 202 -4.17 10.68 5.70
CA LEU A 202 -3.85 9.34 5.21
C LEU A 202 -3.04 9.39 3.91
N THR A 203 -3.56 10.10 2.92
CA THR A 203 -2.94 10.22 1.58
C THR A 203 -1.51 10.75 1.66
N CYS A 204 -1.30 11.80 2.46
CA CYS A 204 0.01 12.38 2.68
C CYS A 204 0.93 11.41 3.44
N ALA A 205 0.44 10.78 4.50
CA ALA A 205 1.25 9.89 5.33
C ALA A 205 1.71 8.64 4.57
N VAL A 206 0.83 8.02 3.77
CA VAL A 206 1.19 6.87 2.92
C VAL A 206 2.27 7.29 1.92
N PHE A 207 2.07 8.42 1.24
CA PHE A 207 3.08 8.94 0.32
C PHE A 207 4.40 9.27 1.02
N ASP A 208 4.37 9.92 2.18
CA ASP A 208 5.57 10.27 2.93
C ASP A 208 6.38 9.04 3.36
N SER A 209 5.71 7.93 3.66
CA SER A 209 6.38 6.65 3.95
C SER A 209 7.08 6.05 2.72
N CYS A 210 6.62 6.38 1.51
CA CYS A 210 7.04 5.74 0.26
C CYS A 210 7.88 6.63 -0.68
N LYS A 211 7.81 7.96 -0.56
CA LYS A 211 8.30 8.91 -1.59
C LYS A 211 9.80 8.81 -1.90
N ASN A 212 10.60 8.31 -0.97
CA ASN A 212 12.04 8.13 -1.15
C ASN A 212 12.41 6.68 -1.52
N THR A 213 11.45 5.76 -1.60
CA THR A 213 11.74 4.42 -2.13
C THR A 213 12.21 4.54 -3.58
N ALA A 214 13.06 3.62 -4.02
CA ALA A 214 13.61 3.65 -5.38
C ALA A 214 12.53 3.76 -6.47
N MET A 215 11.42 3.05 -6.28
CA MET A 215 10.32 3.01 -7.25
C MET A 215 9.56 4.34 -7.31
N ALA A 216 9.20 4.90 -6.15
CA ALA A 216 8.48 6.17 -6.09
C ALA A 216 9.36 7.37 -6.50
N SER A 217 10.65 7.34 -6.18
CA SER A 217 11.58 8.44 -6.46
C SER A 217 11.99 8.52 -7.94
N MET A 218 12.07 7.37 -8.64
CA MET A 218 12.44 7.34 -10.07
C MET A 218 11.26 7.66 -10.99
N ALA A 219 10.03 7.31 -10.62
CA ALA A 219 8.87 7.53 -11.46
C ALA A 219 8.37 8.99 -11.35
N ALA A 220 8.48 9.76 -12.44
CA ALA A 220 8.01 11.15 -12.47
C ALA A 220 6.51 11.30 -12.14
N ALA A 221 5.70 10.31 -12.51
CA ALA A 221 4.27 10.25 -12.20
C ALA A 221 3.97 10.10 -10.70
N MET A 222 4.93 9.61 -9.91
CA MET A 222 4.77 9.34 -8.47
C MET A 222 5.32 10.45 -7.57
N LYS A 223 5.74 11.60 -8.11
CA LYS A 223 6.39 12.68 -7.32
C LYS A 223 5.45 13.44 -6.36
N SER A 224 4.16 13.14 -6.37
CA SER A 224 3.18 13.72 -5.45
C SER A 224 2.30 12.63 -4.86
N SER A 225 1.67 12.89 -3.71
CA SER A 225 0.75 11.93 -3.08
C SER A 225 -0.42 11.55 -3.99
N LEU A 226 -0.98 12.52 -4.72
CA LEU A 226 -2.04 12.26 -5.71
C LEU A 226 -1.53 11.41 -6.86
N GLY A 227 -0.37 11.76 -7.45
CA GLY A 227 0.21 11.03 -8.57
C GLY A 227 0.59 9.60 -8.19
N PHE A 228 1.16 9.43 -7.01
CA PHE A 228 1.51 8.13 -6.44
C PHE A 228 0.29 7.22 -6.27
N LEU A 229 -0.77 7.69 -5.60
CA LEU A 229 -1.96 6.86 -5.38
C LEU A 229 -2.78 6.64 -6.65
N ASN A 230 -2.89 7.64 -7.52
CA ASN A 230 -3.52 7.44 -8.84
C ASN A 230 -2.77 6.39 -9.66
N TYR A 231 -1.43 6.36 -9.59
CA TYR A 231 -0.66 5.29 -10.23
C TYR A 231 -0.99 3.92 -9.64
N GLN A 232 -1.06 3.79 -8.31
CA GLN A 232 -1.43 2.52 -7.67
C GLN A 232 -2.79 2.01 -8.16
N MET A 233 -3.76 2.91 -8.30
CA MET A 233 -5.13 2.58 -8.72
C MET A 233 -5.26 2.29 -10.21
N GLN A 234 -4.49 2.98 -11.06
CA GLN A 234 -4.52 2.74 -12.51
C GLN A 234 -3.91 1.40 -12.89
N VAL A 235 -2.88 0.93 -12.20
CA VAL A 235 -2.27 -0.39 -12.47
C VAL A 235 -3.22 -1.53 -12.05
N GLY A 236 -4.05 -1.33 -11.02
CA GLY A 236 -5.13 -2.26 -10.67
C GLY A 236 -6.22 -2.37 -11.77
N ALA A 237 -6.51 -1.26 -12.46
CA ALA A 237 -7.51 -1.22 -13.52
C ALA A 237 -7.15 -2.03 -14.77
N VAL A 238 -5.85 -2.16 -15.07
CA VAL A 238 -5.37 -2.82 -16.30
C VAL A 238 -5.40 -4.35 -16.19
N GLY A 239 -5.47 -4.92 -14.97
CA GLY A 239 -5.49 -6.38 -14.74
C GLY A 239 -6.82 -6.97 -14.25
N HIS A 240 -7.68 -6.17 -13.62
CA HIS A 240 -8.87 -6.69 -12.90
C HIS A 240 -10.20 -6.04 -13.30
N GLY A 241 -10.22 -5.14 -14.30
CA GLY A 241 -11.45 -4.49 -14.75
C GLY A 241 -12.06 -3.51 -13.73
N GLU A 242 -11.30 -3.03 -12.75
CA GLU A 242 -11.74 -1.99 -11.79
C GLU A 242 -11.08 -0.65 -12.07
N TYR A 243 -11.85 0.35 -12.45
CA TYR A 243 -11.34 1.71 -12.61
C TYR A 243 -11.65 2.55 -11.36
N ILE A 244 -10.66 2.69 -10.48
CA ILE A 244 -10.79 3.45 -9.24
C ILE A 244 -10.36 4.91 -9.46
N THR A 245 -11.28 5.84 -9.22
CA THR A 245 -11.03 7.28 -9.23
C THR A 245 -10.92 7.80 -7.80
N MET A 246 -9.79 8.39 -7.45
CA MET A 246 -9.54 8.90 -6.11
C MET A 246 -10.08 10.31 -5.90
N ARG A 247 -10.78 10.51 -4.78
CA ARG A 247 -11.32 11.80 -4.32
C ARG A 247 -10.65 12.19 -3.01
N PHE A 248 -9.87 13.27 -3.04
CA PHE A 248 -9.07 13.74 -1.89
C PHE A 248 -9.71 14.90 -1.12
N ASN A 249 -10.88 15.38 -1.55
CA ASN A 249 -11.54 16.58 -1.03
C ASN A 249 -12.84 16.26 -0.27
N ALA A 250 -13.05 14.98 0.08
CA ALA A 250 -14.20 14.55 0.85
C ALA A 250 -14.04 14.91 2.34
N SER A 251 -15.16 14.97 3.05
CA SER A 251 -15.15 15.18 4.50
C SER A 251 -14.58 13.94 5.21
N LYS A 252 -13.99 14.13 6.39
CA LYS A 252 -13.30 13.04 7.11
C LYS A 252 -14.22 11.86 7.44
N ASP A 253 -15.50 12.13 7.71
CA ASP A 253 -16.55 11.14 7.97
C ASP A 253 -16.99 10.34 6.74
N LYS A 254 -16.57 10.74 5.53
CA LYS A 254 -16.88 10.06 4.26
C LYS A 254 -15.63 9.63 3.51
N SER A 255 -14.52 9.53 4.22
CA SER A 255 -13.22 9.24 3.64
C SER A 255 -12.62 8.04 4.34
N PHE A 256 -12.02 7.14 3.57
CA PHE A 256 -11.22 6.08 4.15
C PHE A 256 -10.02 6.69 4.89
N ASP A 257 -9.83 6.26 6.13
CA ASP A 257 -8.75 6.68 7.01
C ASP A 257 -8.25 5.44 7.76
N HIS A 258 -6.93 5.35 7.97
CA HIS A 258 -6.32 4.30 8.78
C HIS A 258 -4.97 4.78 9.30
N ASP A 259 -4.49 4.13 10.35
CA ASP A 259 -3.18 4.41 10.91
C ASP A 259 -2.05 4.03 9.94
N VAL A 260 -1.09 4.94 9.77
CA VAL A 260 0.01 4.80 8.82
C VAL A 260 1.33 4.67 9.58
N LEU A 261 2.06 3.60 9.32
CA LEU A 261 3.39 3.37 9.88
C LEU A 261 4.37 4.42 9.34
N LYS A 262 5.02 5.15 10.25
CA LYS A 262 6.06 6.12 9.88
C LYS A 262 7.31 5.37 9.42
N CYS A 263 7.97 5.83 8.36
CA CYS A 263 9.19 5.17 7.89
C CYS A 263 10.37 5.28 8.86
N SER A 264 10.36 6.27 9.77
CA SER A 264 11.45 6.52 10.72
C SER A 264 11.41 5.66 11.97
N ASN A 265 10.21 5.36 12.48
CA ASN A 265 10.01 4.50 13.61
C ASN A 265 8.59 3.92 13.54
N TYR A 266 8.52 2.61 13.38
CA TYR A 266 7.29 1.84 13.36
C TYR A 266 7.34 0.71 14.38
N SER A 267 7.89 1.00 15.57
CA SER A 267 8.00 0.01 16.66
C SER A 267 6.65 -0.49 17.17
N GLU A 268 5.59 0.29 16.96
CA GLU A 268 4.20 -0.09 17.27
C GLU A 268 3.75 -1.39 16.58
N VAL A 269 4.39 -1.77 15.46
CA VAL A 269 4.09 -3.06 14.79
C VAL A 269 4.37 -4.28 15.67
N VAL A 270 5.16 -4.14 16.74
CA VAL A 270 5.39 -5.25 17.69
C VAL A 270 4.08 -5.66 18.36
N ASP A 271 3.24 -4.69 18.73
CA ASP A 271 1.99 -4.93 19.45
C ASP A 271 0.82 -5.21 18.50
N MET A 272 0.85 -4.63 17.30
CA MET A 272 -0.22 -4.78 16.30
C MET A 272 0.11 -5.74 15.15
N ARG A 273 1.18 -6.54 15.26
CA ARG A 273 1.64 -7.41 14.16
C ARG A 273 0.53 -8.29 13.60
N GLU A 274 -0.30 -8.86 14.45
CA GLU A 274 -1.35 -9.80 14.05
C GLU A 274 -2.50 -9.14 13.26
N THR A 275 -2.65 -7.82 13.35
CA THR A 275 -3.66 -7.07 12.59
C THR A 275 -3.14 -6.60 11.23
N LEU A 276 -1.82 -6.55 11.05
CA LEU A 276 -1.18 -6.19 9.78
C LEU A 276 -1.48 -7.23 8.70
N PRO A 277 -1.36 -6.86 7.42
CA PRO A 277 -1.58 -7.77 6.33
C PRO A 277 -0.63 -8.96 6.45
N THR A 278 -1.11 -10.18 6.18
CA THR A 278 -0.32 -11.40 6.43
C THR A 278 1.01 -11.38 5.69
N GLN A 279 1.05 -10.84 4.47
CA GLN A 279 2.30 -10.63 3.75
C GLN A 279 3.23 -9.59 4.40
N ALA A 280 2.68 -8.52 4.99
CA ALA A 280 3.45 -7.52 5.71
C ALA A 280 4.12 -8.10 6.98
N GLN A 281 3.47 -9.04 7.66
CA GLN A 281 4.01 -9.72 8.84
C GLN A 281 5.28 -10.54 8.56
N LEU A 282 5.57 -10.82 7.28
CA LEU A 282 6.73 -11.58 6.82
C LEU A 282 7.88 -10.69 6.36
N LEU A 283 7.68 -9.38 6.25
CA LEU A 283 8.74 -8.44 5.86
C LEU A 283 9.83 -8.44 6.92
N GLU A 284 11.10 -8.39 6.51
CA GLU A 284 12.26 -8.65 7.36
C GLU A 284 12.25 -7.80 8.64
N SER A 285 12.02 -6.49 8.50
CA SER A 285 12.06 -5.57 9.62
C SER A 285 10.84 -5.70 10.54
N ILE A 286 9.66 -5.97 9.98
CA ILE A 286 8.42 -6.18 10.73
C ILE A 286 8.48 -7.52 11.47
N ALA A 287 9.04 -8.54 10.83
CA ALA A 287 9.14 -9.88 11.39
C ALA A 287 10.15 -9.98 12.53
N SER A 288 11.18 -9.12 12.50
CA SER A 288 12.18 -9.03 13.55
C SER A 288 11.56 -8.70 14.91
N LYS A 289 12.15 -9.23 15.98
CA LYS A 289 11.78 -8.88 17.36
C LYS A 289 12.50 -7.63 17.87
N SER A 290 13.54 -7.18 17.17
CA SER A 290 14.28 -5.98 17.55
C SER A 290 13.49 -4.72 17.21
N THR A 291 13.47 -3.77 18.13
CA THR A 291 12.96 -2.41 17.91
C THR A 291 13.90 -1.61 17.00
N ASP A 292 15.20 -1.92 17.02
CA ASP A 292 16.20 -1.20 16.23
C ASP A 292 16.05 -1.47 14.72
N ASP A 293 15.42 -2.59 14.37
CA ASP A 293 15.08 -2.92 12.98
C ASP A 293 13.85 -2.15 12.49
N LYS A 294 13.07 -1.50 13.38
CA LYS A 294 11.78 -0.86 13.07
C LYS A 294 11.93 0.54 12.48
N GLN A 295 12.85 0.66 11.54
CA GLN A 295 13.13 1.87 10.78
C GLN A 295 13.53 1.50 9.36
N CYS A 296 13.21 2.37 8.40
CA CYS A 296 13.59 2.16 7.01
C CYS A 296 15.02 2.71 6.75
N PRO A 297 15.76 2.15 5.78
CA PRO A 297 17.10 2.64 5.47
C PRO A 297 17.04 4.10 5.02
N CYS A 298 18.07 4.90 5.31
CA CYS A 298 18.14 6.32 4.95
C CYS A 298 17.81 6.60 3.48
N GLY A 299 18.28 5.74 2.56
CA GLY A 299 17.98 5.87 1.13
C GLY A 299 16.48 5.81 0.80
N ALA A 300 15.68 5.09 1.59
CA ALA A 300 14.23 4.97 1.43
C ALA A 300 13.42 5.83 2.42
N CYS A 301 14.06 6.40 3.44
CA CYS A 301 13.42 7.26 4.43
C CYS A 301 14.40 8.34 4.89
N ARG A 302 14.22 9.57 4.40
CA ARG A 302 15.07 10.70 4.77
C ARG A 302 15.16 10.93 6.28
N ALA A 303 14.06 10.71 7.00
CA ALA A 303 13.99 10.92 8.44
C ALA A 303 14.88 9.97 9.27
N THR A 304 15.44 8.91 8.67
CA THR A 304 16.41 8.02 9.33
C THR A 304 17.86 8.37 9.01
N CYS A 305 18.12 9.33 8.13
CA CYS A 305 19.48 9.69 7.72
C CYS A 305 20.33 10.31 8.83
N ASP A 306 19.72 11.10 9.71
CA ASP A 306 20.43 11.70 10.86
C ASP A 306 20.80 10.65 11.92
N ALA A 307 20.06 9.53 11.97
CA ALA A 307 20.37 8.39 12.83
C ALA A 307 21.40 7.43 12.20
N HIS A 308 21.61 7.49 10.88
CA HIS A 308 22.56 6.66 10.17
C HIS A 308 23.98 7.22 10.30
N THR A 309 24.81 6.52 11.07
CA THR A 309 26.26 6.76 11.14
C THR A 309 26.97 5.76 10.21
N SER A 310 27.72 6.27 9.23
CA SER A 310 28.64 5.45 8.44
C SER A 310 30.05 6.02 8.60
N GLY A 311 30.94 5.26 9.24
CA GLY A 311 32.35 5.64 9.38
C GLY A 311 32.63 6.96 10.12
N GLY A 312 31.81 7.33 11.12
CA GLY A 312 31.96 8.59 11.88
C GLY A 312 31.42 9.84 11.17
N SER A 313 30.84 9.67 9.98
CA SER A 313 30.18 10.74 9.22
C SER A 313 28.66 10.63 9.38
N HIS A 314 27.99 11.75 9.69
CA HIS A 314 26.53 11.86 9.68
C HIS A 314 26.07 12.33 8.30
N ILE A 315 25.06 11.69 7.72
CA ILE A 315 24.46 12.13 6.46
C ILE A 315 23.41 13.18 6.79
N HIS A 316 23.81 14.45 6.78
CA HIS A 316 22.87 15.56 6.94
C HIS A 316 22.17 15.84 5.61
N VAL A 317 20.88 15.53 5.51
CA VAL A 317 20.12 15.81 4.29
C VAL A 317 19.62 17.25 4.35
N VAL A 318 20.04 18.08 3.40
CA VAL A 318 19.67 19.50 3.31
C VAL A 318 18.35 19.65 2.54
N ASP A 319 17.41 20.46 3.07
CA ASP A 319 16.05 20.62 2.51
C ASP A 319 16.03 21.34 1.17
N ASP A 320 17.01 22.20 0.92
CA ASP A 320 17.14 22.90 -0.35
C ASP A 320 17.87 22.04 -1.37
N PRO A 321 17.41 21.99 -2.64
CA PRO A 321 18.21 21.42 -3.72
C PRO A 321 19.58 22.09 -3.65
N ILE A 322 20.63 21.28 -3.70
CA ILE A 322 22.02 21.73 -3.78
C ILE A 322 22.04 22.86 -4.82
N SER A 323 22.16 24.11 -4.38
CA SER A 323 22.18 25.26 -5.28
C SER A 323 23.21 24.99 -6.36
N MET A 324 22.99 25.44 -7.61
CA MET A 324 24.02 25.32 -8.66
C MET A 324 25.38 25.89 -8.22
N PHE A 325 25.40 26.74 -7.19
CA PHE A 325 26.59 27.34 -6.60
C PHE A 325 27.15 26.59 -5.38
N SER A 326 26.49 25.55 -4.89
CA SER A 326 27.03 24.70 -3.83
C SER A 326 28.13 23.83 -4.43
N GLY A 327 29.38 24.11 -4.02
CA GLY A 327 30.60 23.60 -4.65
C GLY A 327 31.29 24.60 -5.59
N PHE A 328 30.65 25.72 -5.93
CA PHE A 328 31.25 26.81 -6.71
C PHE A 328 32.13 27.67 -5.79
N SER A 329 33.42 27.33 -5.72
CA SER A 329 34.41 28.18 -5.04
C SER A 329 34.62 29.46 -5.86
N THR A 330 33.91 30.53 -5.50
CA THR A 330 34.05 31.86 -6.10
C THR A 330 35.51 32.34 -6.12
N LYS A 331 36.28 31.96 -5.09
CA LYS A 331 37.73 32.22 -5.03
C LYS A 331 38.47 31.52 -6.17
N LEU A 332 38.24 30.22 -6.36
CA LEU A 332 38.95 29.43 -7.37
C LEU A 332 38.62 29.90 -8.78
N VAL A 333 37.36 30.25 -9.03
CA VAL A 333 36.90 30.80 -10.31
C VAL A 333 37.49 32.20 -10.54
N ALA A 334 37.45 33.09 -9.56
CA ALA A 334 38.06 34.42 -9.68
C ALA A 334 39.57 34.35 -9.93
N THR A 335 40.28 33.41 -9.28
CA THR A 335 41.71 33.20 -9.52
C THR A 335 41.98 32.70 -10.93
N ALA A 336 41.23 31.72 -11.42
CA ALA A 336 41.42 31.17 -12.77
C ALA A 336 41.15 32.21 -13.86
N TYR A 337 40.03 32.93 -13.77
CA TYR A 337 39.70 33.98 -14.74
C TYR A 337 40.59 35.21 -14.62
N GLY A 338 41.00 35.58 -13.40
CA GLY A 338 41.99 36.63 -13.18
C GLY A 338 43.35 36.30 -13.81
N ALA A 339 43.82 35.06 -13.66
CA ALA A 339 45.05 34.59 -14.29
C ALA A 339 44.98 34.61 -15.83
N LEU A 340 43.83 34.21 -16.40
CA LEU A 340 43.60 34.27 -17.84
C LEU A 340 43.61 35.70 -18.39
N LEU A 341 43.00 36.65 -17.68
CA LEU A 341 43.02 38.06 -18.08
C LEU A 341 44.43 38.66 -18.02
N ILE A 342 45.18 38.32 -16.98
CA ILE A 342 46.58 38.73 -16.84
C ILE A 342 47.41 38.15 -17.99
N LEU A 343 47.28 36.84 -18.27
CA LEU A 343 47.97 36.19 -19.37
C LEU A 343 47.60 36.78 -20.74
N ALA A 344 46.32 37.06 -20.99
CA ALA A 344 45.87 37.69 -22.23
C ALA A 344 46.42 39.11 -22.39
N PHE A 345 46.49 39.89 -21.30
CA PHE A 345 47.07 41.23 -21.29
C PHE A 345 48.58 41.19 -21.56
N PHE A 346 49.30 40.26 -20.92
CA PHE A 346 50.73 40.08 -21.19
C PHE A 346 50.99 39.58 -22.61
N TRP A 347 50.15 38.68 -23.13
CA TRP A 347 50.25 38.17 -24.50
C TRP A 347 50.02 39.27 -25.55
N THR A 348 49.00 40.12 -25.36
CA THR A 348 48.74 41.26 -26.26
C THR A 348 49.83 42.31 -26.19
N LYS A 349 50.38 42.58 -25.00
CA LYS A 349 51.50 43.50 -24.83
C LYS A 349 52.79 42.98 -25.47
N TRP A 350 53.06 41.68 -25.38
CA TRP A 350 54.22 41.04 -26.02
C TRP A 350 54.09 41.01 -27.55
N LYS A 351 52.89 40.77 -28.09
CA LYS A 351 52.63 40.78 -29.54
C LYS A 351 52.77 42.17 -30.17
N ASN A 352 52.62 43.23 -29.39
CA ASN A 352 52.67 44.63 -29.84
C ASN A 352 54.04 45.30 -29.61
N GLN A 353 55.08 44.52 -29.24
CA GLN A 353 56.49 44.95 -29.23
C GLN A 353 57.25 44.30 -30.39
#